data_AF-A0A7J8HZ14-F1
#
_entry.id   AF-A0A7J8HZ14-F1
#
_cell.length_a   1.000
_cell.length_b   1.000
_cell.length_c   1.000
_cell.angle_alpha   90.00
_cell.angle_beta   90.00
_cell.angle_gamma   90.00
#
_symmetry.space_group_name_H-M   'P 1'
#
loop_
_entity.id
_entity.type
_entity.pdbx_description
1 polymer ?
#
loop_
_entity_poly.entity_id
_entity_poly.type
_entity_poly.pdbx_seq_one_letter_code
_entity_poly.pdbx_strand_id
1 'polypeptide(L)'
;MWPLLVLLLLGTASCGSAQLIFNATKSVEYTTCNKTVIIPCYVSNIGALSLKELFVKWKYGGKYFFTYDGDKNESKAYEDFPSASIVPEALLVGIASLQLSKKDAVPGNYTCEVTELSREGETVIELKHHVVSWFSPNENILIVIFPMLAVLLFWGQFGIVTLKYSSSVTKEKTILLFVAGLALTVFIIVGAILFIPGEYSTKRASGLGLIVVPTVILILLQYSVFMIAPAIGMSSYSIAILILQMLGFVLSVVGLSLCISACSPVHGPLLITGLGVIALAELLGLVYMKFIASNQRTIQPPRKAVEEPLNAFKESKGMMNDD
;
A
#
# COMPACT_ATOMS: atom_id res chain seq x y z
N MET A 1 30.06 -52.49 63.72
CA MET A 1 30.34 -51.03 63.56
C MET A 1 30.36 -50.57 62.09
N TRP A 2 29.79 -51.31 61.13
CA TRP A 2 29.78 -50.92 59.70
C TRP A 2 28.45 -50.46 59.07
N PRO A 3 27.24 -50.74 59.61
CA PRO A 3 26.01 -50.32 58.93
C PRO A 3 25.65 -48.85 59.19
N LEU A 4 26.16 -48.23 60.25
CA LEU A 4 25.92 -46.82 60.57
C LEU A 4 26.71 -45.85 59.68
N LEU A 5 27.88 -46.26 59.17
CA LEU A 5 28.69 -45.43 58.27
C LEU A 5 28.06 -45.33 56.87
N VAL A 6 27.41 -46.40 56.41
CA VAL A 6 26.75 -46.44 55.09
C VAL A 6 25.48 -45.58 55.07
N LEU A 7 24.71 -45.54 56.16
CA LEU A 7 23.58 -44.61 56.29
C LEU A 7 24.01 -43.14 56.38
N LEU A 8 25.17 -42.85 57.00
CA LEU A 8 25.71 -41.49 57.07
C LEU A 8 26.24 -40.99 55.71
N LEU A 9 26.76 -41.89 54.88
CA LEU A 9 27.21 -41.58 53.52
C LEU A 9 26.06 -41.45 52.50
N LEU A 10 24.93 -42.13 52.73
CA LEU A 10 23.72 -41.97 51.90
C LEU A 10 22.90 -40.71 52.24
N GLY A 11 23.09 -40.13 53.43
CA GLY A 11 22.41 -38.89 53.86
C GLY A 11 23.06 -37.59 53.38
N THR A 12 24.28 -37.64 52.81
CA THR A 12 25.05 -36.46 52.39
C THR A 12 25.04 -36.20 50.88
N ALA A 13 24.34 -37.04 50.11
CA ALA A 13 24.28 -36.94 48.64
C ALA A 13 23.02 -36.22 48.11
N SER A 14 22.29 -35.50 48.96
CA SER A 14 21.17 -34.64 48.53
C SER A 14 21.67 -33.23 48.21
N CYS A 15 22.66 -33.11 47.33
CA CYS A 15 23.04 -31.81 46.76
C CYS A 15 21.98 -31.46 45.70
N GLY A 16 20.84 -30.93 46.16
CA GLY A 16 19.81 -30.40 45.28
C GLY A 16 20.37 -29.20 44.54
N SER A 17 20.74 -29.38 43.27
CA SER A 17 21.03 -28.24 42.39
C SER A 17 19.76 -27.41 42.27
N ALA A 18 19.77 -26.21 42.87
CA ALA A 18 18.63 -25.31 42.84
C ALA A 18 18.46 -24.77 41.41
N GLN A 19 17.49 -25.31 40.66
CA GLN A 19 17.25 -24.91 39.28
C GLN A 19 16.71 -23.46 39.19
N LEU A 20 17.02 -22.77 38.09
CA LEU A 20 16.39 -21.48 37.79
C LEU A 20 14.95 -21.71 37.29
N ILE A 21 14.03 -20.89 37.78
CA ILE A 21 12.60 -20.96 37.46
C ILE A 21 12.28 -19.83 36.48
N PHE A 22 11.62 -20.18 35.38
CA PHE A 22 11.25 -19.25 34.33
C PHE A 22 9.76 -18.96 34.33
N ASN A 23 9.38 -17.71 34.05
CA ASN A 23 8.01 -17.38 33.70
C ASN A 23 7.78 -17.73 32.23
N ALA A 24 7.23 -18.92 32.01
CA ALA A 24 7.11 -19.50 30.67
C ALA A 24 6.13 -18.72 29.78
N THR A 25 6.66 -18.12 28.72
CA THR A 25 5.85 -17.56 27.62
C THR A 25 5.77 -18.57 26.50
N LYS A 26 4.56 -19.03 26.14
CA LYS A 26 4.39 -20.09 25.13
C LYS A 26 4.82 -19.65 23.73
N SER A 27 4.38 -18.47 23.31
CA SER A 27 4.69 -17.95 21.98
C SER A 27 4.61 -16.44 21.93
N VAL A 28 5.33 -15.85 20.97
CA VAL A 28 5.26 -14.42 20.64
C VAL A 28 5.01 -14.25 19.15
N GLU A 29 4.18 -13.27 18.82
CA GLU A 29 3.85 -12.95 17.43
C GLU A 29 4.57 -11.67 17.00
N TYR A 30 5.01 -11.66 15.74
CA TYR A 30 5.54 -10.47 15.08
C TYR A 30 4.96 -10.35 13.67
N THR A 31 4.95 -9.13 13.16
CA THR A 31 4.46 -8.82 11.81
C THR A 31 5.56 -8.23 10.95
N THR A 32 5.32 -8.10 9.65
CA THR A 32 6.22 -7.38 8.73
C THR A 32 6.52 -5.93 9.16
N CYS A 33 5.70 -5.34 10.02
CA CYS A 33 5.85 -3.96 10.51
C CYS A 33 6.76 -3.82 11.73
N ASN A 34 7.05 -4.90 12.46
CA ASN A 34 7.97 -4.85 13.59
C ASN A 34 9.38 -4.60 13.06
N LYS A 35 10.06 -3.54 13.52
CA LYS A 35 11.48 -3.29 13.18
C LYS A 35 12.40 -4.22 13.95
N THR A 36 12.06 -4.41 15.23
CA THR A 36 12.77 -5.24 16.19
C THR A 36 11.76 -6.20 16.79
N VAL A 37 12.17 -7.45 16.98
CA VAL A 37 11.39 -8.52 17.59
C VAL A 37 12.05 -8.83 18.93
N ILE A 38 11.23 -8.88 19.99
CA ILE A 38 11.68 -9.21 21.33
C ILE A 38 11.13 -10.58 21.69
N ILE A 39 12.02 -11.54 21.95
CA ILE A 39 11.65 -12.86 22.44
C ILE A 39 11.85 -12.86 23.95
N PRO A 40 10.76 -12.92 24.74
CA PRO A 40 10.81 -12.76 26.19
C PRO A 40 11.48 -13.96 26.85
N CYS A 41 12.34 -13.68 27.82
CA CYS A 41 12.88 -14.68 28.72
C CYS A 41 13.00 -14.08 30.12
N TYR A 42 12.23 -14.61 31.07
CA TYR A 42 12.11 -14.06 32.41
C TYR A 42 12.42 -15.13 33.45
N VAL A 43 13.41 -14.88 34.29
CA VAL A 43 13.85 -15.71 35.40
C VAL A 43 13.25 -15.15 36.69
N SER A 44 12.46 -15.95 37.41
CA SER A 44 11.69 -15.49 38.58
C SER A 44 12.48 -15.52 39.89
N ASN A 45 13.51 -16.35 39.98
CA ASN A 45 14.28 -16.57 41.22
C ASN A 45 15.79 -16.30 41.01
N ILE A 46 16.09 -15.21 40.32
CA ILE A 46 17.44 -14.67 40.16
C ILE A 46 17.90 -14.09 41.51
N GLY A 47 19.14 -14.37 41.91
CA GLY A 47 19.77 -13.86 43.13
C GLY A 47 21.12 -13.16 42.88
N ALA A 48 21.54 -13.05 41.61
CA ALA A 48 22.83 -12.54 41.22
C ALA A 48 23.01 -11.08 41.64
N LEU A 49 24.15 -10.79 42.28
CA LEU A 49 24.52 -9.44 42.69
C LEU A 49 25.39 -8.74 41.64
N SER A 50 25.96 -9.52 40.72
CA SER A 50 26.85 -9.04 39.67
C SER A 50 26.58 -9.76 38.35
N LEU A 51 26.75 -9.04 37.24
CA LEU A 51 26.67 -9.64 35.90
C LEU A 51 27.70 -10.76 35.72
N LYS A 52 28.84 -10.71 36.43
CA LYS A 52 29.90 -11.73 36.37
C LYS A 52 29.44 -13.13 36.74
N GLU A 53 28.34 -13.23 37.49
CA GLU A 53 27.78 -14.49 37.95
C GLU A 53 26.86 -15.12 36.90
N LEU A 54 26.60 -14.42 35.79
CA LEU A 54 25.57 -14.75 34.81
C LEU A 54 26.18 -15.13 33.46
N PHE A 55 25.59 -16.17 32.87
CA PHE A 55 25.84 -16.58 31.50
C PHE A 55 24.51 -16.82 30.79
N VAL A 56 24.35 -16.30 29.57
CA VAL A 56 23.12 -16.46 28.79
C VAL A 56 23.44 -17.08 27.45
N LYS A 57 22.64 -18.06 27.05
CA LYS A 57 22.72 -18.69 25.72
C LYS A 57 21.35 -18.71 25.08
N TRP A 58 21.32 -18.42 23.79
CA TRP A 58 20.13 -18.58 22.97
C TRP A 58 20.39 -19.62 21.87
N LYS A 59 19.45 -20.55 21.74
CA LYS A 59 19.45 -21.60 20.73
C LYS A 59 18.28 -21.45 19.76
N TYR A 60 18.54 -21.78 18.50
CA TYR A 60 17.53 -21.95 17.47
C TYR A 60 17.84 -23.23 16.70
N GLY A 61 16.84 -24.11 16.53
CA GLY A 61 17.03 -25.41 15.88
C GLY A 61 18.12 -26.28 16.55
N GLY A 62 18.32 -26.14 17.86
CA GLY A 62 19.33 -26.87 18.64
C GLY A 62 20.76 -26.31 18.55
N LYS A 63 21.01 -25.26 17.76
CA LYS A 63 22.32 -24.60 17.66
C LYS A 63 22.33 -23.27 18.41
N TYR A 64 23.41 -23.00 19.13
CA TYR A 64 23.63 -21.70 19.75
C TYR A 64 23.90 -20.66 18.67
N PHE A 65 23.18 -19.55 18.72
CA PHE A 65 23.37 -18.42 17.80
C PHE A 65 23.61 -17.09 18.51
N PHE A 66 23.46 -17.07 19.84
CA PHE A 66 23.83 -15.92 20.66
C PHE A 66 24.28 -16.39 22.05
N THR A 67 25.32 -15.75 22.58
CA THR A 67 25.80 -15.95 23.95
C THR A 67 26.22 -14.64 24.58
N TYR A 68 25.97 -14.50 25.88
CA TYR A 68 26.51 -13.43 26.71
C TYR A 68 27.31 -14.02 27.86
N ASP A 69 28.57 -13.60 27.99
CA ASP A 69 29.50 -13.99 29.05
C ASP A 69 29.65 -12.82 30.02
N GLY A 70 29.07 -12.93 31.21
CA GLY A 70 29.09 -11.89 32.21
C GLY A 70 30.45 -11.65 32.86
N ASP A 71 31.33 -12.65 32.88
CA ASP A 71 32.69 -12.51 33.43
C ASP A 71 33.54 -11.56 32.56
N LYS A 72 33.39 -11.72 31.24
CA LYS A 72 34.03 -10.85 30.23
C LYS A 72 33.22 -9.61 29.89
N ASN A 73 31.95 -9.57 30.28
CA ASN A 73 30.97 -8.57 29.83
C ASN A 73 30.90 -8.48 28.28
N GLU A 74 30.86 -9.64 27.63
CA GLU A 74 30.91 -9.75 26.16
C GLU A 74 29.67 -10.46 25.61
N SER A 75 29.07 -9.88 24.57
CA SER A 75 28.04 -10.53 23.75
C SER A 75 28.66 -11.07 22.46
N LYS A 76 28.32 -12.30 22.08
CA LYS A 76 28.73 -12.92 20.82
C LYS A 76 27.49 -13.40 20.07
N ALA A 77 27.26 -12.80 18.91
CA ALA A 77 26.30 -13.25 17.92
C ALA A 77 27.03 -14.03 16.81
N TYR A 78 26.44 -15.10 16.32
CA TYR A 78 27.00 -15.92 15.24
C TYR A 78 26.42 -15.48 13.88
N GLU A 79 27.11 -15.83 12.78
CA GLU A 79 26.88 -15.23 11.44
C GLU A 79 25.43 -15.28 10.93
N ASP A 80 24.64 -16.29 11.31
CA ASP A 80 23.26 -16.43 10.87
C ASP A 80 22.30 -15.41 11.53
N PHE A 81 22.71 -14.77 12.64
CA PHE A 81 21.89 -13.85 13.45
C PHE A 81 22.71 -12.65 13.96
N PRO A 82 23.31 -11.84 13.08
CA PRO A 82 24.23 -10.76 13.46
C PRO A 82 23.58 -9.64 14.28
N SER A 83 22.25 -9.47 14.22
CA SER A 83 21.53 -8.46 15.01
C SER A 83 21.11 -8.93 16.41
N ALA A 84 21.42 -10.17 16.78
CA ALA A 84 21.07 -10.72 18.09
C ALA A 84 21.75 -9.95 19.23
N SER A 85 20.95 -9.49 20.18
CA SER A 85 21.44 -8.73 21.34
C SER A 85 20.51 -8.90 22.54
N ILE A 86 21.03 -8.61 23.74
CA ILE A 86 20.25 -8.53 24.99
C ILE A 86 20.56 -7.19 25.66
N VAL A 87 19.84 -6.88 26.75
CA VAL A 87 20.17 -5.74 27.64
C VAL A 87 20.86 -6.32 28.88
N PRO A 88 22.20 -6.22 29.01
CA PRO A 88 22.94 -6.85 30.11
C PRO A 88 22.43 -6.44 31.49
N GLU A 89 22.15 -5.16 31.71
CA GLU A 89 21.71 -4.62 33.00
C GLU A 89 20.36 -5.21 33.45
N ALA A 90 19.53 -5.61 32.49
CA ALA A 90 18.23 -6.21 32.76
C ALA A 90 18.34 -7.65 33.30
N LEU A 91 19.50 -8.30 33.14
CA LEU A 91 19.75 -9.65 33.65
C LEU A 91 19.71 -9.72 35.18
N LEU A 92 20.15 -8.66 35.88
CA LEU A 92 20.13 -8.58 37.35
C LEU A 92 18.71 -8.57 37.92
N VAL A 93 17.72 -8.18 37.12
CA VAL A 93 16.29 -8.25 37.47
C VAL A 93 15.60 -9.46 36.82
N GLY A 94 16.37 -10.40 36.28
CA GLY A 94 15.89 -11.65 35.72
C GLY A 94 15.38 -11.56 34.28
N ILE A 95 15.66 -10.48 33.55
CA ILE A 95 15.21 -10.29 32.16
C ILE A 95 16.36 -10.66 31.21
N ALA A 96 16.25 -11.82 30.57
CA ALA A 96 17.20 -12.33 29.58
C ALA A 96 16.64 -12.29 28.14
N SER A 97 15.65 -11.43 27.90
CA SER A 97 14.94 -11.30 26.62
C SER A 97 15.89 -10.97 25.46
N LEU A 98 15.73 -11.68 24.36
CA LEU A 98 16.50 -11.49 23.14
C LEU A 98 15.87 -10.45 22.23
N GLN A 99 16.69 -9.57 21.68
CA GLN A 99 16.31 -8.62 20.64
C GLN A 99 16.92 -9.05 19.31
N LEU A 100 16.07 -9.15 18.29
CA LEU A 100 16.46 -9.43 16.91
C LEU A 100 15.93 -8.35 15.99
N SER A 101 16.69 -7.98 14.96
CA SER A 101 16.10 -7.25 13.85
C SER A 101 15.11 -8.14 13.08
N LYS A 102 14.14 -7.53 12.41
CA LYS A 102 13.14 -8.27 11.62
C LYS A 102 13.75 -9.20 10.55
N LYS A 103 14.96 -8.91 10.06
CA LYS A 103 15.63 -9.72 9.04
C LYS A 103 16.14 -11.05 9.59
N ASP A 104 16.56 -11.05 10.85
CA ASP A 104 17.14 -12.21 11.53
C ASP A 104 16.10 -12.94 12.39
N ALA A 105 14.92 -12.34 12.61
CA ALA A 105 13.80 -12.98 13.29
C ALA A 105 13.15 -14.05 12.41
N VAL A 106 13.59 -15.30 12.57
CA VAL A 106 13.06 -16.46 11.83
C VAL A 106 11.97 -17.16 12.67
N PRO A 107 10.79 -17.52 12.10
CA PRO A 107 9.75 -18.23 12.84
C PRO A 107 10.21 -19.61 13.29
N GLY A 108 9.88 -20.00 14.53
CA GLY A 108 10.22 -21.31 15.09
C GLY A 108 10.48 -21.26 16.58
N ASN A 109 11.06 -22.34 17.11
CA ASN A 109 11.30 -22.48 18.55
C ASN A 109 12.68 -21.95 18.93
N TYR A 110 12.69 -21.02 19.87
CA TYR A 110 13.88 -20.46 20.48
C TYR A 110 14.00 -20.95 21.91
N THR A 111 15.20 -21.40 22.31
CA THR A 111 15.49 -21.79 23.69
C THR A 111 16.36 -20.73 24.33
N CYS A 112 15.91 -20.20 25.46
CA CYS A 112 16.70 -19.34 26.34
C CYS A 112 17.29 -20.20 27.45
N GLU A 113 18.60 -20.15 27.64
CA GLU A 113 19.28 -20.79 28.76
C GLU A 113 19.99 -19.72 29.57
N VAL A 114 19.80 -19.77 30.89
CA VAL A 114 20.46 -18.87 31.83
C VAL A 114 21.19 -19.72 32.86
N THR A 115 22.43 -19.33 33.15
CA THR A 115 23.25 -19.89 34.21
C THR A 115 23.57 -18.78 35.20
N GLU A 116 23.37 -19.06 36.48
CA GLU A 116 23.77 -18.24 37.62
C GLU A 116 24.68 -19.08 38.52
N LEU A 117 25.99 -18.83 38.49
CA LEU A 117 27.00 -19.65 39.16
C LEU A 117 26.85 -21.15 38.79
N SER A 118 26.30 -21.97 39.68
CA SER A 118 26.04 -23.40 39.49
C SER A 118 24.57 -23.74 39.19
N ARG A 119 23.69 -22.75 39.23
CA ARG A 119 22.26 -22.88 38.97
C ARG A 119 22.00 -22.66 37.49
N GLU A 120 21.28 -23.57 36.87
CA GLU A 120 20.95 -23.49 35.44
C GLU A 120 19.46 -23.63 35.23
N GLY A 121 18.97 -23.16 34.10
CA GLY A 121 17.67 -23.56 33.60
C GLY A 121 17.43 -23.01 32.21
N GLU A 122 16.40 -23.56 31.57
CA GLU A 122 16.04 -23.21 30.21
C GLU A 122 14.53 -23.06 30.05
N THR A 123 14.13 -22.31 29.03
CA THR A 123 12.74 -22.19 28.60
C THR A 123 12.65 -22.06 27.09
N VAL A 124 11.58 -22.55 26.49
CA VAL A 124 11.35 -22.54 25.04
C VAL A 124 10.19 -21.61 24.71
N ILE A 125 10.40 -20.73 23.73
CA ILE A 125 9.42 -19.78 23.24
C ILE A 125 9.28 -19.96 21.72
N GLU A 126 8.05 -20.11 21.25
CA GLU A 126 7.75 -20.18 19.81
C GLU A 126 7.56 -18.77 19.24
N LEU A 127 8.38 -18.37 18.26
CA LEU A 127 8.20 -17.14 17.50
C LEU A 127 7.32 -17.40 16.28
N LYS A 128 6.18 -16.71 16.19
CA LYS A 128 5.20 -16.83 15.10
C LYS A 128 5.16 -15.57 14.26
N HIS A 129 5.25 -15.74 12.93
CA HIS A 129 4.98 -14.64 12.01
C HIS A 129 3.48 -14.56 11.73
N HIS A 130 2.85 -13.46 12.15
CA HIS A 130 1.43 -13.22 11.91
C HIS A 130 1.25 -12.38 10.64
N VAL A 131 0.59 -12.98 9.64
CA VAL A 131 0.35 -12.36 8.34
C VAL A 131 -0.79 -11.35 8.44
N VAL A 132 -0.48 -10.06 8.33
CA VAL A 132 -1.47 -8.97 8.36
C VAL A 132 -1.58 -8.33 6.99
N SER A 133 -2.79 -8.29 6.43
CA SER A 133 -3.05 -7.57 5.18
C SER A 133 -2.82 -6.07 5.36
N TRP A 134 -2.16 -5.44 4.39
CA TRP A 134 -1.84 -4.01 4.44
C TRP A 134 -3.13 -3.17 4.46
N PHE A 135 -4.05 -3.43 3.53
CA PHE A 135 -5.41 -2.87 3.54
C PHE A 135 -6.43 -3.98 3.77
N SER A 136 -7.60 -3.63 4.33
CA SER A 136 -8.70 -4.58 4.42
C SER A 136 -9.20 -5.01 3.03
N PRO A 137 -9.85 -6.18 2.90
CA PRO A 137 -10.38 -6.65 1.62
C PRO A 137 -11.29 -5.62 0.93
N ASN A 138 -12.16 -4.95 1.70
CA ASN A 138 -13.09 -3.95 1.18
C ASN A 138 -12.34 -2.72 0.64
N GLU A 139 -11.32 -2.26 1.36
CA GLU A 139 -10.47 -1.14 0.93
C GLU A 139 -9.71 -1.47 -0.35
N ASN A 140 -9.12 -2.67 -0.44
CA ASN A 140 -8.41 -3.12 -1.65
C ASN A 140 -9.32 -3.09 -2.88
N ILE A 141 -10.56 -3.55 -2.74
CA ILE A 141 -11.55 -3.54 -3.82
C ILE A 141 -11.83 -2.11 -4.28
N LEU A 142 -12.05 -1.17 -3.34
CA LEU A 142 -12.35 0.23 -3.69
C LEU A 142 -11.16 0.94 -4.35
N ILE A 143 -9.93 0.69 -3.87
CA ILE A 143 -8.69 1.26 -4.44
C ILE A 143 -8.53 0.85 -5.91
N VAL A 144 -8.95 -0.36 -6.28
CA VAL A 144 -8.85 -0.85 -7.67
C VAL A 144 -10.05 -0.40 -8.52
N ILE A 145 -11.27 -0.47 -7.98
CA ILE A 145 -12.49 -0.18 -8.74
C ILE A 145 -12.61 1.31 -9.10
N PHE A 146 -12.30 2.24 -8.19
CA PHE A 146 -12.49 3.67 -8.48
C PHE A 146 -11.65 4.17 -9.66
N PRO A 147 -10.34 3.88 -9.76
CA PRO A 147 -9.53 4.23 -10.93
C PRO A 147 -9.99 3.54 -12.21
N MET A 148 -10.38 2.26 -12.15
CA MET A 148 -10.91 1.55 -13.32
C MET A 148 -12.18 2.22 -13.83
N LEU A 149 -13.10 2.58 -12.92
CA LEU A 149 -14.33 3.29 -13.25
C LEU A 149 -14.02 4.66 -13.86
N ALA A 150 -13.11 5.44 -13.28
CA ALA A 150 -12.70 6.75 -13.80
C ALA A 150 -12.15 6.64 -15.24
N VAL A 151 -11.30 5.65 -15.51
CA VAL A 151 -10.79 5.37 -16.87
C VAL A 151 -11.91 5.00 -17.84
N LEU A 152 -12.85 4.15 -17.43
CA LEU A 152 -14.00 3.78 -18.28
C LEU A 152 -14.88 4.99 -18.60
N LEU A 153 -15.12 5.86 -17.61
CA LEU A 153 -15.88 7.09 -17.78
C LEU A 153 -15.18 8.05 -18.76
N PHE A 154 -13.87 8.21 -18.64
CA PHE A 154 -13.06 8.97 -19.60
C PHE A 154 -13.21 8.43 -21.04
N TRP A 155 -13.12 7.11 -21.25
CA TRP A 155 -13.33 6.52 -22.57
C TRP A 155 -14.75 6.78 -23.11
N GLY A 156 -15.76 6.79 -22.23
CA GLY A 156 -17.12 7.21 -22.58
C GLY A 156 -17.18 8.66 -23.06
N GLN A 157 -16.49 9.56 -22.37
CA GLN A 157 -16.41 10.98 -22.75
C GLN A 157 -15.70 11.17 -24.10
N PHE A 158 -14.56 10.48 -24.29
CA PHE A 158 -13.83 10.46 -25.54
C PHE A 158 -14.69 9.96 -26.71
N GLY A 159 -15.51 8.93 -26.48
CA GLY A 159 -16.47 8.42 -27.45
C GLY A 159 -17.51 9.47 -27.89
N ILE A 160 -18.04 10.26 -26.95
CA ILE A 160 -18.97 11.35 -27.27
C ILE A 160 -18.28 12.42 -28.12
N VAL A 161 -17.04 12.81 -27.75
CA VAL A 161 -16.28 13.84 -28.49
C VAL A 161 -16.02 13.40 -29.92
N THR A 162 -15.52 12.18 -30.11
CA THR A 162 -15.16 11.65 -31.43
C THR A 162 -16.37 11.44 -32.32
N LEU A 163 -17.48 10.90 -31.81
CA LEU A 163 -18.68 10.66 -32.61
C LEU A 163 -19.41 11.95 -33.00
N LYS A 164 -19.47 12.93 -32.09
CA LYS A 164 -20.33 14.11 -32.28
C LYS A 164 -19.60 15.35 -32.81
N TYR A 165 -18.32 15.49 -32.48
CA TYR A 165 -17.52 16.68 -32.84
C TYR A 165 -16.43 16.36 -33.87
N SER A 166 -16.50 15.19 -34.53
CA SER A 166 -15.56 14.73 -35.56
C SER A 166 -15.17 15.81 -36.60
N SER A 167 -16.12 16.66 -36.99
CA SER A 167 -15.90 17.70 -38.02
C SER A 167 -15.21 18.97 -37.50
N SER A 168 -15.20 19.23 -36.19
CA SER A 168 -14.64 20.47 -35.60
C SER A 168 -13.30 20.26 -34.91
N VAL A 169 -12.88 19.01 -34.69
CA VAL A 169 -11.67 18.68 -33.92
C VAL A 169 -10.52 18.31 -34.85
N THR A 170 -9.34 18.90 -34.62
CA THR A 170 -8.11 18.55 -35.34
C THR A 170 -7.71 17.10 -35.04
N LYS A 171 -7.48 16.29 -36.09
CA LYS A 171 -7.06 14.88 -35.98
C LYS A 171 -5.90 14.66 -35.00
N GLU A 172 -4.95 15.60 -34.93
CA GLU A 172 -3.81 15.56 -34.01
C GLU A 172 -4.20 15.56 -32.52
N LYS A 173 -5.11 16.46 -32.11
CA LYS A 173 -5.60 16.52 -30.71
C LYS A 173 -6.34 15.24 -30.31
N THR A 174 -7.11 14.67 -31.23
CA THR A 174 -7.80 13.38 -31.00
C THR A 174 -6.82 12.23 -30.85
N ILE A 175 -5.76 12.19 -31.67
CA ILE A 175 -4.69 11.18 -31.56
C ILE A 175 -3.97 11.31 -30.21
N LEU A 176 -3.63 12.54 -29.79
CA LEU A 176 -2.97 12.78 -28.51
C LEU A 176 -3.82 12.28 -27.32
N LEU A 177 -5.11 12.61 -27.29
CA LEU A 177 -6.05 12.14 -26.27
C LEU A 177 -6.12 10.61 -26.22
N PHE A 178 -6.17 9.97 -27.39
CA PHE A 178 -6.23 8.52 -27.50
C PHE A 178 -4.95 7.86 -26.95
N VAL A 179 -3.78 8.35 -27.36
CA VAL A 179 -2.48 7.82 -26.91
C VAL A 179 -2.29 8.00 -25.41
N ALA A 180 -2.56 9.20 -24.88
CA ALA A 180 -2.47 9.46 -23.45
C ALA A 180 -3.50 8.66 -22.64
N GLY A 181 -4.72 8.48 -23.15
CA GLY A 181 -5.73 7.61 -22.58
C GLY A 181 -5.31 6.14 -22.51
N LEU A 182 -4.70 5.62 -23.58
CA LEU A 182 -4.13 4.26 -23.61
C LEU A 182 -2.94 4.11 -22.64
N ALA A 183 -2.03 5.08 -22.59
CA ALA A 183 -0.91 5.05 -21.65
C ALA A 183 -1.40 4.98 -20.20
N LEU A 184 -2.41 5.80 -19.88
CA LEU A 184 -3.06 5.78 -18.58
C LEU A 184 -3.71 4.42 -18.26
N THR A 185 -4.44 3.82 -19.19
CA THR A 185 -5.07 2.51 -18.93
C THR A 185 -4.02 1.44 -18.63
N VAL A 186 -2.92 1.44 -19.37
CA VAL A 186 -1.79 0.54 -19.12
C VAL A 186 -1.22 0.76 -17.72
N PHE A 187 -0.99 2.00 -17.30
CA PHE A 187 -0.51 2.28 -15.94
C PHE A 187 -1.45 1.78 -14.85
N ILE A 188 -2.76 2.01 -14.99
CA ILE A 188 -3.75 1.56 -14.00
C ILE A 188 -3.84 0.03 -13.96
N ILE A 189 -3.80 -0.65 -15.10
CA ILE A 189 -3.83 -2.12 -15.17
C ILE A 189 -2.58 -2.72 -14.53
N VAL A 190 -1.40 -2.23 -14.90
CA VAL A 190 -0.13 -2.69 -14.31
C VAL A 190 -0.09 -2.40 -12.81
N GLY A 191 -0.55 -1.22 -12.40
CA GLY A 191 -0.70 -0.84 -10.99
C GLY A 191 -1.59 -1.80 -10.21
N ALA A 192 -2.76 -2.16 -10.76
CA ALA A 192 -3.68 -3.12 -10.15
C ALA A 192 -3.08 -4.54 -10.04
N ILE A 193 -2.32 -4.99 -11.05
CA ILE A 193 -1.62 -6.30 -11.00
C ILE A 193 -0.52 -6.30 -9.93
N LEU A 194 0.20 -5.18 -9.75
CA LEU A 194 1.22 -5.06 -8.71
C LEU A 194 0.62 -4.90 -7.31
N PHE A 195 -0.59 -4.34 -7.22
CA PHE A 195 -1.36 -4.14 -6.00
C PHE A 195 -2.22 -5.37 -5.63
N ILE A 196 -1.67 -6.58 -5.75
CA ILE A 196 -2.35 -7.79 -5.26
C ILE A 196 -2.48 -7.73 -3.73
N PRO A 197 -3.68 -7.98 -3.16
CA PRO A 197 -3.90 -7.98 -1.72
C PRO A 197 -2.89 -8.83 -0.93
N GLY A 198 -2.49 -8.34 0.24
CA GLY A 198 -1.62 -9.03 1.17
C GLY A 198 -0.80 -8.06 2.02
N GLU A 199 0.28 -8.54 2.63
CA GLU A 199 1.15 -7.75 3.50
C GLU A 199 1.79 -6.54 2.82
N TYR A 200 2.29 -5.59 3.61
CA TYR A 200 3.10 -4.50 3.08
C TYR A 200 4.34 -5.04 2.34
N SER A 201 4.58 -4.54 1.13
CA SER A 201 5.78 -4.85 0.34
C SER A 201 6.08 -3.70 -0.61
N THR A 202 7.35 -3.49 -0.94
CA THR A 202 7.80 -2.47 -1.89
C THR A 202 7.13 -2.62 -3.26
N LYS A 203 6.87 -3.87 -3.70
CA LYS A 203 6.16 -4.18 -4.95
C LYS A 203 4.72 -3.66 -4.92
N ARG A 204 4.00 -3.92 -3.83
CA ARG A 204 2.61 -3.49 -3.64
C ARG A 204 2.49 -1.98 -3.47
N ALA A 205 3.42 -1.37 -2.74
CA ALA A 205 3.50 0.09 -2.60
C ALA A 205 3.74 0.78 -3.95
N SER A 206 4.61 0.21 -4.79
CA SER A 206 4.81 0.69 -6.16
C SER A 206 3.54 0.55 -7.01
N GLY A 207 2.80 -0.56 -6.87
CA GLY A 207 1.51 -0.74 -7.56
C GLY A 207 0.50 0.33 -7.17
N LEU A 208 0.38 0.63 -5.88
CA LEU A 208 -0.46 1.71 -5.37
C LEU A 208 -0.04 3.08 -5.92
N GLY A 209 1.27 3.35 -5.99
CA GLY A 209 1.80 4.57 -6.62
C GLY A 209 1.44 4.69 -8.10
N LEU A 210 1.54 3.58 -8.85
CA LEU A 210 1.14 3.51 -10.27
C LEU A 210 -0.37 3.64 -10.50
N ILE A 211 -1.19 3.38 -9.48
CA ILE A 211 -2.62 3.67 -9.54
C ILE A 211 -2.88 5.17 -9.35
N VAL A 212 -2.22 5.79 -8.36
CA VAL A 212 -2.55 7.15 -7.92
C VAL A 212 -1.86 8.22 -8.76
N VAL A 213 -0.55 8.12 -8.97
CA VAL A 213 0.24 9.19 -9.62
C VAL A 213 -0.26 9.49 -11.05
N PRO A 214 -0.55 8.48 -11.89
CA PRO A 214 -1.04 8.73 -13.25
C PRO A 214 -2.43 9.37 -13.32
N THR A 215 -3.18 9.47 -12.22
CA THR A 215 -4.49 10.16 -12.22
C THR A 215 -4.37 11.65 -12.54
N VAL A 216 -3.18 12.28 -12.41
CA VAL A 216 -2.95 13.63 -12.95
C VAL A 216 -3.18 13.70 -14.47
N ILE A 217 -2.87 12.61 -15.19
CA ILE A 217 -3.12 12.50 -16.64
C ILE A 217 -4.63 12.52 -16.90
N LEU A 218 -5.47 11.89 -16.06
CA LEU A 218 -6.93 11.99 -16.17
C LEU A 218 -7.41 13.44 -16.12
N ILE A 219 -6.86 14.24 -15.21
CA ILE A 219 -7.25 15.66 -15.08
C ILE A 219 -6.91 16.45 -16.34
N LEU A 220 -5.69 16.23 -16.88
CA LEU A 220 -5.25 16.88 -18.12
C LEU A 220 -6.10 16.45 -19.32
N LEU A 221 -6.47 15.16 -19.38
CA LEU A 221 -7.36 14.61 -20.38
C LEU A 221 -8.76 15.20 -20.29
N GLN A 222 -9.31 15.30 -19.07
CA GLN A 222 -10.63 15.88 -18.80
C GLN A 222 -10.69 17.35 -19.20
N TYR A 223 -9.68 18.13 -18.83
CA TYR A 223 -9.52 19.52 -19.27
C TYR A 223 -9.50 19.63 -20.80
N SER A 224 -8.71 18.78 -21.46
CA SER A 224 -8.59 18.77 -22.91
C SER A 224 -9.93 18.44 -23.60
N VAL A 225 -10.69 17.48 -23.06
CA VAL A 225 -12.04 17.12 -23.54
C VAL A 225 -12.99 18.32 -23.46
N PHE A 226 -13.02 19.04 -22.34
CA PHE A 226 -13.88 20.23 -22.19
C PHE A 226 -13.48 21.38 -23.11
N MET A 227 -12.18 21.59 -23.33
CA MET A 227 -11.69 22.61 -24.27
C MET A 227 -12.00 22.29 -25.73
N ILE A 228 -12.02 21.01 -26.10
CA ILE A 228 -12.23 20.56 -27.47
C ILE A 228 -13.71 20.64 -27.88
N ALA A 229 -14.64 20.42 -26.95
CA ALA A 229 -16.08 20.48 -27.20
C ALA A 229 -16.56 21.95 -27.31
N PRO A 230 -16.76 22.50 -28.53
CA PRO A 230 -16.96 23.95 -28.72
C PRO A 230 -18.29 24.46 -28.14
N ALA A 231 -19.27 23.56 -27.99
CA ALA A 231 -20.58 23.83 -27.41
C ALA A 231 -20.59 23.88 -25.88
N ILE A 232 -19.52 23.38 -25.25
CA ILE A 232 -19.38 23.31 -23.80
C ILE A 232 -18.65 24.55 -23.30
N GLY A 233 -17.51 24.90 -23.92
CA GLY A 233 -16.66 25.99 -23.46
C GLY A 233 -16.22 25.82 -22.00
N MET A 234 -15.43 26.76 -21.48
CA MET A 234 -15.13 26.80 -20.05
C MET A 234 -16.33 27.38 -19.29
N SER A 235 -17.40 26.59 -19.15
CA SER A 235 -18.55 26.93 -18.32
C SER A 235 -18.19 26.86 -16.82
N SER A 236 -18.93 27.57 -15.97
CA SER A 236 -18.74 27.50 -14.51
C SER A 236 -18.81 26.07 -13.97
N TYR A 237 -19.66 25.22 -14.57
CA TYR A 237 -19.78 23.80 -14.23
C TYR A 237 -18.53 23.00 -14.59
N SER A 238 -17.95 23.22 -15.77
CA SER A 238 -16.71 22.53 -16.18
C SER A 238 -15.53 22.89 -15.25
N ILE A 239 -15.44 24.17 -14.86
CA ILE A 239 -14.43 24.66 -13.91
C ILE A 239 -14.64 24.01 -12.53
N ALA A 240 -15.89 23.94 -12.05
CA ALA A 240 -16.19 23.29 -10.78
C ALA A 240 -15.82 21.79 -10.77
N ILE A 241 -16.07 21.07 -11.87
CA ILE A 241 -15.69 19.65 -12.01
C ILE A 241 -14.17 19.49 -11.96
N LEU A 242 -13.40 20.35 -12.65
CA LEU A 242 -11.94 20.30 -12.62
C LEU A 242 -11.37 20.61 -11.23
N ILE A 243 -11.94 21.58 -10.52
CA ILE A 243 -11.56 21.89 -9.13
C ILE A 243 -11.82 20.67 -8.24
N LEU A 244 -12.97 20.03 -8.36
CA LEU A 244 -13.31 18.84 -7.60
C LEU A 244 -12.33 17.69 -7.88
N GLN A 245 -11.94 17.50 -9.15
CA GLN A 245 -10.98 16.47 -9.54
C GLN A 245 -9.57 16.75 -8.99
N MET A 246 -9.14 18.02 -9.00
CA MET A 246 -7.88 18.45 -8.38
C MET A 246 -7.87 18.22 -6.87
N LEU A 247 -8.99 18.51 -6.18
CA LEU A 247 -9.13 18.21 -4.75
C LEU A 247 -9.04 16.71 -4.49
N GLY A 248 -9.72 15.89 -5.29
CA GLY A 248 -9.62 14.43 -5.22
C GLY A 248 -8.18 13.93 -5.39
N PHE A 249 -7.44 14.48 -6.36
CA PHE A 249 -6.04 14.16 -6.58
C PHE A 249 -5.15 14.51 -5.38
N VAL A 250 -5.29 15.71 -4.82
CA VAL A 250 -4.52 16.10 -3.63
C VAL A 250 -4.80 15.16 -2.47
N LEU A 251 -6.07 14.82 -2.22
CA LEU A 251 -6.45 13.86 -1.18
C LEU A 251 -5.83 12.48 -1.42
N SER A 252 -5.84 11.99 -2.67
CA SER A 252 -5.22 10.71 -3.01
C SER A 252 -3.71 10.71 -2.85
N VAL A 253 -3.02 11.77 -3.28
CA VAL A 253 -1.55 11.86 -3.14
C VAL A 253 -1.13 11.97 -1.68
N VAL A 254 -1.84 12.77 -0.88
CA VAL A 254 -1.60 12.85 0.57
C VAL A 254 -1.89 11.50 1.23
N GLY A 255 -3.00 10.85 0.87
CA GLY A 255 -3.34 9.51 1.34
C GLY A 255 -2.26 8.48 0.98
N LEU A 256 -1.76 8.49 -0.25
CA LEU A 256 -0.66 7.64 -0.71
C LEU A 256 0.60 7.85 0.13
N SER A 257 1.01 9.10 0.33
CA SER A 257 2.21 9.45 1.10
C SER A 257 2.11 8.94 2.54
N LEU A 258 0.97 9.13 3.19
CA LEU A 258 0.72 8.64 4.55
C LEU A 258 0.70 7.11 4.61
N CYS A 259 0.12 6.43 3.60
CA CYS A 259 0.10 4.97 3.53
C CYS A 259 1.49 4.36 3.29
N ILE A 260 2.35 5.01 2.50
CA ILE A 260 3.73 4.52 2.26
C ILE A 260 4.63 4.79 3.47
N SER A 261 4.40 5.89 4.19
CA SER A 261 5.22 6.31 5.33
C SER A 261 4.99 5.46 6.59
N ALA A 262 3.82 4.84 6.73
CA ALA A 262 3.49 3.99 7.86
C ALA A 262 3.17 2.56 7.40
N CYS A 263 3.75 1.56 8.08
CA CYS A 263 3.51 0.15 7.74
C CYS A 263 2.06 -0.30 8.02
N SER A 264 1.36 0.38 8.94
CA SER A 264 -0.09 0.28 9.12
C SER A 264 -0.77 1.51 8.49
N PRO A 265 -1.65 1.35 7.49
CA PRO A 265 -2.26 2.46 6.79
C PRO A 265 -3.49 2.95 7.58
N VAL A 266 -3.24 3.69 8.66
CA VAL A 266 -4.29 4.37 9.44
C VAL A 266 -5.10 5.36 8.58
N HIS A 267 -4.50 5.83 7.48
CA HIS A 267 -5.07 6.82 6.57
C HIS A 267 -5.51 6.24 5.21
N GLY A 268 -5.70 4.92 5.09
CA GLY A 268 -6.24 4.28 3.88
C GLY A 268 -7.56 4.88 3.37
N PRO A 269 -8.53 5.22 4.25
CA PRO A 269 -9.77 5.88 3.84
C PRO A 269 -9.57 7.24 3.15
N LEU A 270 -8.50 7.98 3.48
CA LEU A 270 -8.21 9.27 2.84
C LEU A 270 -7.82 9.09 1.37
N LEU A 271 -7.00 8.07 1.09
CA LEU A 271 -6.63 7.70 -0.28
C LEU A 271 -7.87 7.31 -1.10
N ILE A 272 -8.72 6.46 -0.51
CA ILE A 272 -9.93 5.94 -1.14
C ILE A 272 -10.93 7.05 -1.43
N THR A 273 -11.12 7.98 -0.50
CA THR A 273 -12.02 9.13 -0.71
C THR A 273 -11.52 10.02 -1.83
N GLY A 274 -10.21 10.30 -1.92
CA GLY A 274 -9.64 11.02 -3.06
C GLY A 274 -9.91 10.33 -4.41
N LEU A 275 -9.70 9.01 -4.49
CA LEU A 275 -9.94 8.23 -5.71
C LEU A 275 -11.43 8.22 -6.08
N GLY A 276 -12.31 8.11 -5.09
CA GLY A 276 -13.76 8.21 -5.27
C GLY A 276 -14.21 9.58 -5.78
N VAL A 277 -13.62 10.66 -5.27
CA VAL A 277 -13.89 12.03 -5.74
C VAL A 277 -13.47 12.22 -7.19
N ILE A 278 -12.33 11.67 -7.61
CA ILE A 278 -11.90 11.69 -9.01
C ILE A 278 -12.90 10.94 -9.90
N ALA A 279 -13.31 9.73 -9.51
CA ALA A 279 -14.30 8.96 -10.27
C ALA A 279 -15.67 9.67 -10.35
N LEU A 280 -16.08 10.35 -9.28
CA LEU A 280 -17.29 11.16 -9.27
C LEU A 280 -17.18 12.36 -10.22
N ALA A 281 -16.05 13.05 -10.24
CA ALA A 281 -15.81 14.16 -11.16
C ALA A 281 -15.89 13.71 -12.63
N GLU A 282 -15.30 12.56 -12.97
CA GLU A 282 -15.43 11.94 -14.30
C GLU A 282 -16.88 11.58 -14.66
N LEU A 283 -17.64 11.07 -13.69
CA LEU A 283 -19.05 10.75 -13.89
C LEU A 283 -19.87 12.01 -14.18
N LEU A 284 -19.65 13.08 -13.40
CA LEU A 284 -20.29 14.37 -13.61
C LEU A 284 -19.91 14.98 -14.96
N GLY A 285 -18.64 14.85 -15.37
CA GLY A 285 -18.16 15.27 -16.69
C GLY A 285 -18.90 14.58 -17.83
N LEU A 286 -19.04 13.25 -17.74
CA LEU A 286 -19.78 12.46 -18.72
C LEU A 286 -21.27 12.84 -18.80
N VAL A 287 -21.93 12.99 -17.63
CA VAL A 287 -23.35 13.39 -17.56
C VAL A 287 -23.54 14.78 -18.16
N TYR A 288 -22.68 15.73 -17.82
CA TYR A 288 -22.72 17.09 -18.33
C TYR A 288 -22.56 17.13 -19.86
N MET A 289 -21.58 16.41 -20.39
CA MET A 289 -21.37 16.28 -21.84
C MET A 289 -22.58 15.67 -22.54
N LYS A 290 -23.19 14.62 -21.99
CA LYS A 290 -24.39 14.00 -22.56
C LYS A 290 -25.56 14.98 -22.60
N PHE A 291 -25.75 15.79 -21.57
CA PHE A 291 -26.84 16.76 -21.50
C PHE A 291 -26.68 17.88 -22.55
N ILE A 292 -25.49 18.50 -22.61
CA ILE A 292 -25.18 19.51 -23.64
C ILE A 292 -25.28 18.92 -25.05
N ALA A 293 -24.79 17.69 -25.23
CA ALA A 293 -24.88 16.99 -26.49
C ALA A 293 -26.35 16.72 -26.90
N SER A 294 -27.24 16.41 -25.96
CA SER A 294 -28.66 16.22 -26.27
C SER A 294 -29.34 17.54 -26.66
N ASN A 295 -29.01 18.63 -25.98
CA ASN A 295 -29.67 19.92 -26.19
C ASN A 295 -29.45 20.51 -27.60
N GLN A 296 -28.30 20.22 -28.23
CA GLN A 296 -28.00 20.64 -29.61
C GLN A 296 -28.88 19.98 -30.70
N ARG A 297 -29.61 18.88 -30.41
CA ARG A 297 -30.54 18.29 -31.41
C ARG A 297 -31.74 19.18 -31.73
N THR A 298 -31.97 20.27 -30.98
CA THR A 298 -33.12 21.18 -31.18
C THR A 298 -32.85 22.33 -32.16
N ILE A 299 -31.61 22.48 -32.67
CA ILE A 299 -31.30 23.49 -33.70
C ILE A 299 -31.50 22.86 -35.08
N GLN A 300 -32.52 23.32 -35.80
CA GLN A 300 -32.91 22.84 -37.14
C GLN A 300 -31.72 22.78 -38.10
N PRO A 301 -31.68 21.79 -39.02
CA PRO A 301 -30.73 21.81 -40.12
C PRO A 301 -30.95 23.08 -40.98
N PRO A 302 -29.89 23.68 -41.54
CA PRO A 302 -30.01 24.87 -42.36
C PRO A 302 -30.94 24.55 -43.54
N ARG A 303 -31.98 25.39 -43.74
CA ARG A 303 -32.78 25.35 -44.97
C ARG A 303 -31.80 25.35 -46.14
N LYS A 304 -31.87 24.31 -46.98
CA LYS A 304 -31.25 24.32 -48.30
C LYS A 304 -31.56 25.68 -48.93
N ALA A 305 -30.51 26.40 -49.33
CA ALA A 305 -30.66 27.49 -50.29
C ALA A 305 -31.35 26.87 -51.51
N VAL A 306 -32.59 27.27 -51.75
CA VAL A 306 -33.28 26.97 -53.01
C VAL A 306 -32.49 27.74 -54.04
N GLU A 307 -31.81 27.01 -54.92
CA GLU A 307 -31.19 27.54 -56.12
C GLU A 307 -32.25 28.31 -56.89
N GLU A 308 -32.08 29.62 -56.98
CA GLU A 308 -32.87 30.49 -57.84
C GLU A 308 -32.43 30.21 -59.29
N PRO A 309 -33.31 29.68 -60.18
CA PRO A 309 -32.90 29.35 -61.53
C PRO A 309 -32.68 30.65 -62.33
N LEU A 310 -31.41 30.95 -62.56
CA LEU A 310 -30.86 31.99 -63.44
C LEU A 310 -31.17 31.70 -64.92
N ASN A 311 -32.42 31.44 -65.32
CA ASN A 311 -32.80 31.09 -66.69
C ASN A 311 -34.22 31.55 -67.10
N ALA A 312 -34.69 32.72 -66.62
CA ALA A 312 -35.98 33.28 -67.05
C ALA A 312 -35.88 34.69 -67.68
N PHE A 313 -34.69 35.15 -68.09
CA PHE A 313 -34.49 36.48 -68.68
C PHE A 313 -33.95 36.46 -70.12
N LYS A 314 -34.19 35.37 -70.86
CA LYS A 314 -33.72 35.20 -72.25
C LYS A 314 -34.78 34.62 -73.18
N GLU A 315 -35.95 35.24 -73.21
CA GLU A 315 -37.03 35.15 -74.22
C GLU A 315 -38.07 36.18 -73.72
N SER A 316 -38.54 37.24 -74.37
CA SER A 316 -38.54 37.69 -75.76
C SER A 316 -38.66 39.23 -75.71
N LYS A 317 -37.60 39.95 -76.09
CA LYS A 317 -37.66 41.38 -76.42
C LYS A 317 -36.74 41.59 -77.61
N GLY A 318 -37.27 41.38 -78.80
CA GLY A 318 -36.50 41.49 -80.04
C GLY A 318 -37.28 41.05 -81.28
N MET A 319 -38.44 41.64 -81.54
CA MET A 319 -38.98 41.73 -82.90
C MET A 319 -39.59 43.12 -83.07
N MET A 320 -38.84 44.04 -83.67
CA MET A 320 -39.40 45.15 -84.44
C MET A 320 -38.39 45.56 -85.51
N ASN A 321 -38.93 45.77 -86.72
CA ASN A 321 -38.41 46.46 -87.92
C ASN A 321 -37.61 45.61 -88.91
N ASP A 322 -37.78 45.70 -90.23
CA ASP A 322 -38.70 46.39 -91.17
C ASP A 322 -38.47 45.72 -92.55
N ASP A 323 -39.54 45.48 -93.32
CA ASP A 323 -39.64 45.58 -94.80
C ASP A 323 -41.08 45.22 -95.24
#